data_AF-A0A914UTZ4-F1
#
_entry.id   AF-A0A914UTZ4-F1
#
_cell.length_a   1.000
_cell.length_b   1.000
_cell.length_c   1.000
_cell.angle_alpha   90.00
_cell.angle_beta   90.00
_cell.angle_gamma   90.00
#
_symmetry.space_group_name_H-M   'P 1'
#
loop_
_entity.id
_entity.type
_entity.pdbx_description
1 polymer ?
#
loop_
_entity_poly.entity_id
_entity_poly.type
_entity_poly.pdbx_seq_one_letter_code
_entity_poly.pdbx_strand_id
1 'polypeptide(L)'
;MPLTKKPKFSLRNVTCDHYMVLPNASLDPTSSHDHRSVNRVPVIRVFGILDSGQKCCLHVHGVLPYIMLECQAEVDGAFADQFADALDTALNMAISQRPNANGRPTGPHVHRIKVVKGL
;
A
#
# COMPACT_ATOMS: atom_id res chain seq x y z
N MET A 1 0.35 26.95 14.60
CA MET A 1 -0.91 27.60 14.18
C MET A 1 -2.07 26.70 14.56
N PRO A 2 -3.06 27.14 15.35
CA PRO A 2 -4.24 26.31 15.59
C PRO A 2 -5.09 26.30 14.32
N LEU A 3 -5.54 25.11 13.90
CA LEU A 3 -6.51 24.92 12.83
C LEU A 3 -7.84 25.54 13.27
N THR A 4 -8.13 26.76 12.81
CA THR A 4 -9.31 27.55 13.19
C THR A 4 -10.63 27.03 12.63
N LYS A 5 -10.61 25.96 11.80
CA LYS A 5 -11.79 25.39 11.16
C LYS A 5 -12.09 24.00 11.71
N LYS A 6 -13.27 23.83 12.32
CA LYS A 6 -13.76 22.49 12.72
C LYS A 6 -13.80 21.58 11.49
N PRO A 7 -13.28 20.34 11.58
CA PRO A 7 -13.32 19.40 10.47
C PRO A 7 -14.78 18.98 10.19
N LYS A 8 -15.09 18.68 8.93
CA LYS A 8 -16.41 18.13 8.54
C LYS A 8 -16.65 16.72 9.09
N PHE A 9 -15.57 16.01 9.41
CA PHE A 9 -15.58 14.66 9.97
C PHE A 9 -14.42 14.55 10.97
N SER A 10 -14.70 14.06 12.18
CA SER A 10 -13.73 13.83 13.25
C SER A 10 -14.04 12.49 13.88
N LEU A 11 -13.01 11.67 14.08
CA LEU A 11 -13.10 10.36 14.69
C LEU A 11 -11.96 10.19 15.69
N ARG A 12 -12.29 9.98 16.97
CA ARG A 12 -11.29 9.61 17.97
C ARG A 12 -10.90 8.15 17.77
N ASN A 13 -9.66 7.91 17.34
CA ASN A 13 -9.11 6.56 17.20
C ASN A 13 -9.02 5.88 18.58
N VAL A 14 -9.59 4.67 18.68
CA VAL A 14 -9.48 3.79 19.85
C VAL A 14 -8.54 2.63 19.53
N THR A 15 -8.75 1.96 18.40
CA THR A 15 -7.88 0.91 17.90
C THR A 15 -7.88 0.90 16.38
N CYS A 16 -6.77 0.45 15.80
CA CYS A 16 -6.67 0.23 14.37
C CYS A 16 -6.06 -1.15 14.07
N ASP A 17 -6.54 -1.76 13.01
CA ASP A 17 -5.96 -2.96 12.43
C ASP A 17 -5.97 -2.87 10.90
N HIS A 18 -5.48 -3.92 10.24
CA HIS A 18 -5.56 -4.04 8.79
C HIS A 18 -5.99 -5.44 8.41
N TYR A 19 -6.54 -5.56 7.21
CA TYR A 19 -6.87 -6.84 6.61
C TYR A 19 -6.72 -6.76 5.08
N MET A 20 -6.59 -7.92 4.44
CA MET A 20 -6.41 -8.02 2.99
C MET A 20 -7.73 -8.36 2.31
N VAL A 21 -8.11 -7.56 1.30
CA VAL A 21 -9.36 -7.74 0.52
C VAL A 21 -9.10 -7.68 -0.97
N LEU A 22 -10.08 -8.09 -1.78
CA LEU A 22 -10.12 -7.75 -3.20
C LEU A 22 -10.20 -6.23 -3.37
N PRO A 23 -9.48 -5.62 -4.32
CA PRO A 23 -9.50 -4.18 -4.51
C PRO A 23 -10.87 -3.69 -4.97
N ASN A 24 -11.29 -2.55 -4.42
CA ASN A 24 -12.42 -1.80 -4.92
C ASN A 24 -11.96 -0.85 -6.03
N ALA A 25 -12.48 -1.03 -7.25
CA ALA A 25 -12.06 -0.25 -8.42
C ALA A 25 -12.21 1.28 -8.28
N SER A 26 -13.06 1.75 -7.36
CA SER A 26 -13.25 3.19 -7.11
C SER A 26 -12.32 3.76 -6.03
N LEU A 27 -11.66 2.91 -5.22
CA LEU A 27 -10.92 3.32 -4.02
C LEU A 27 -9.49 2.77 -3.95
N ASP A 28 -9.20 1.69 -4.68
CA ASP A 28 -7.96 0.94 -4.58
C ASP A 28 -7.29 0.78 -5.97
N PRO A 29 -5.95 0.61 -6.00
CA PRO A 29 -5.28 0.21 -7.22
C PRO A 29 -5.69 -1.22 -7.62
N THR A 30 -6.15 -1.36 -8.86
CA THR A 30 -6.55 -2.64 -9.45
C THR A 30 -5.47 -3.28 -10.32
N SER A 31 -4.47 -2.50 -10.73
CA SER A 31 -3.30 -2.96 -11.47
C SER A 31 -2.00 -2.46 -10.81
N SER A 32 -0.95 -3.24 -10.99
CA SER A 32 0.43 -2.87 -10.62
C SER A 32 1.07 -2.03 -11.73
N HIS A 33 2.28 -1.52 -11.47
CA HIS A 33 3.04 -0.71 -12.43
C HIS A 33 3.21 -1.38 -13.80
N ASP A 34 3.38 -2.71 -13.83
CA ASP A 34 3.54 -3.50 -15.05
C ASP A 34 2.23 -4.12 -15.56
N HIS A 35 1.09 -3.50 -15.21
CA HIS A 35 -0.25 -3.89 -15.66
C HIS A 35 -0.74 -5.28 -15.21
N ARG A 36 -0.07 -5.94 -14.26
CA ARG A 36 -0.61 -7.18 -13.66
C ARG A 36 -1.75 -6.87 -12.70
N SER A 37 -2.80 -7.69 -12.74
CA SER A 37 -3.96 -7.60 -11.85
C SER A 37 -3.55 -7.71 -10.38
N VAL A 38 -3.93 -6.72 -9.57
CA VAL A 38 -3.74 -6.75 -8.12
C VAL A 38 -4.89 -7.54 -7.50
N ASN A 39 -4.57 -8.67 -6.87
CA ASN A 39 -5.60 -9.56 -6.33
C ASN A 39 -5.90 -9.32 -4.86
N ARG A 40 -5.03 -8.61 -4.13
CA ARG A 40 -5.26 -8.23 -2.74
C ARG A 40 -4.66 -6.87 -2.43
N VAL A 41 -5.39 -6.06 -1.68
CA VAL A 41 -4.93 -4.77 -1.15
C VAL A 41 -5.16 -4.69 0.36
N PRO A 42 -4.27 -4.01 1.10
CA PRO A 42 -4.49 -3.75 2.51
C PRO A 42 -5.55 -2.65 2.68
N VAL A 43 -6.51 -2.89 3.57
CA VAL A 43 -7.44 -1.86 4.05
C VAL A 43 -7.22 -1.71 5.55
N ILE A 44 -7.00 -0.47 5.97
CA ILE A 44 -6.85 -0.14 7.40
C ILE A 44 -8.24 0.12 7.96
N ARG A 45 -8.57 -0.52 9.09
CA ARG A 45 -9.80 -0.23 9.83
C ARG A 45 -9.45 0.59 11.06
N VAL A 46 -10.13 1.72 11.22
CA VAL A 46 -10.03 2.57 12.41
C VAL A 46 -11.35 2.49 13.16
N PHE A 47 -11.29 1.90 14.35
CA PHE A 47 -12.42 1.82 15.27
C PHE A 47 -12.36 2.98 16.24
N GLY A 48 -13.41 3.78 16.27
CA GLY A 48 -13.40 5.02 17.02
C GLY A 48 -14.77 5.53 17.43
N ILE A 49 -14.77 6.71 18.02
CA ILE A 49 -15.97 7.41 18.50
C ILE A 49 -16.03 8.79 17.82
N LEU A 50 -17.17 9.10 17.19
CA LEU A 50 -17.45 10.42 16.62
C LEU A 50 -17.66 11.44 17.74
N ASP A 51 -17.58 12.74 17.41
CA ASP A 51 -17.85 13.82 18.38
C ASP A 51 -19.28 13.74 18.98
N SER A 52 -20.22 13.08 18.30
CA SER A 52 -21.58 12.79 18.78
C SER A 52 -21.68 11.64 19.79
N GLY A 53 -20.58 10.93 20.06
CA GLY A 53 -20.55 9.74 20.92
C GLY A 53 -20.88 8.42 20.21
N GLN A 54 -21.22 8.45 18.92
CA GLN A 54 -21.50 7.24 18.13
C GLN A 54 -20.22 6.47 17.80
N LYS A 55 -20.27 5.14 17.91
CA LYS A 55 -19.18 4.27 17.45
C LYS A 55 -19.14 4.24 15.92
N CYS A 56 -17.95 4.26 15.35
CA CYS A 56 -17.73 4.20 13.90
C CYS A 56 -16.54 3.29 13.58
N CYS A 57 -16.66 2.55 12.47
CA CYS A 57 -15.57 1.81 11.85
C CYS A 57 -15.28 2.43 10.48
N LEU A 58 -14.14 3.11 10.37
CA LEU A 58 -13.69 3.75 9.13
C LEU A 58 -12.76 2.81 8.37
N HIS A 59 -13.01 2.62 7.08
CA HIS A 59 -12.14 1.87 6.18
C HIS A 59 -11.30 2.84 5.35
N VAL A 60 -9.98 2.75 5.48
CA VAL A 60 -9.02 3.56 4.72
C VAL A 60 -8.41 2.70 3.62
N HIS A 61 -8.70 3.10 2.38
CA HIS A 61 -8.28 2.44 1.15
C HIS A 61 -7.06 3.15 0.53
N GLY A 62 -6.37 2.48 -0.38
CA GLY A 62 -5.24 3.07 -1.12
C GLY A 62 -3.96 3.34 -0.31
N VAL A 63 -3.85 2.81 0.91
CA VAL A 63 -2.63 2.93 1.74
C VAL A 63 -1.78 1.67 1.61
N LEU A 64 -0.75 1.73 0.76
CA LEU A 64 0.17 0.62 0.55
C LEU A 64 1.42 0.77 1.43
N PRO A 65 1.87 -0.31 2.11
CA PRO A 65 3.13 -0.29 2.85
C PRO A 65 4.31 -0.16 1.88
N TYR A 66 5.35 0.53 2.31
CA TYR A 66 6.59 0.70 1.57
C TYR A 66 7.81 0.56 2.48
N ILE A 67 8.95 0.21 1.87
CA ILE A 67 10.26 0.24 2.51
C ILE A 67 11.20 1.07 1.63
N MET A 68 12.20 1.68 2.26
CA MET A 68 13.26 2.43 1.58
C MET A 68 14.52 1.59 1.58
N LEU A 69 15.19 1.53 0.44
CA LEU A 69 16.48 0.88 0.28
C LEU A 69 17.50 1.95 -0.13
N GLU A 70 18.69 1.91 0.45
CA GLU A 70 19.79 2.77 0.02
C GLU A 70 20.24 2.38 -1.39
N CYS A 71 20.42 3.39 -2.24
CA CYS A 71 20.99 3.21 -3.57
C CYS A 71 22.31 3.98 -3.62
N GLN A 72 23.43 3.25 -3.63
CA GLN A 72 24.78 3.82 -3.65
C GLN A 72 25.23 4.25 -5.05
N ALA A 73 24.49 3.87 -6.09
CA ALA A 73 24.78 4.26 -7.45
C ALA A 73 24.22 5.65 -7.75
N GLU A 74 24.93 6.44 -8.56
CA GLU A 74 24.29 7.58 -9.22
C GLU A 74 23.27 7.03 -10.22
N VAL A 75 22.01 7.18 -9.89
CA VAL A 75 20.92 6.65 -10.70
C VAL A 75 20.50 7.73 -11.70
N ASP A 76 20.90 7.58 -12.96
CA ASP A 76 20.26 8.31 -14.05
C ASP A 76 18.84 7.74 -14.31
N GLY A 77 18.01 8.47 -15.06
CA GLY A 77 16.61 8.07 -15.27
C GLY A 77 16.44 6.70 -15.92
N ALA A 78 17.35 6.30 -16.82
CA ALA A 78 17.24 5.03 -17.54
C ALA A 78 17.69 3.84 -16.68
N PHE A 79 18.76 4.02 -15.91
CA PHE A 79 19.23 3.02 -14.96
C PHE A 79 18.23 2.82 -13.81
N ALA A 80 17.53 3.88 -13.39
CA ALA A 80 16.49 3.82 -12.36
C ALA A 80 15.37 2.85 -12.74
N ASP A 81 14.85 2.98 -13.95
CA ASP A 81 13.73 2.16 -14.43
C ASP A 81 14.17 0.70 -14.61
N GLN A 82 15.35 0.47 -15.20
CA GLN A 82 15.90 -0.88 -15.34
C GLN A 82 16.14 -1.57 -14.00
N PHE A 83 16.68 -0.83 -13.02
CA PHE A 83 16.91 -1.35 -11.68
C PHE A 83 15.58 -1.67 -10.97
N ALA A 84 14.57 -0.80 -11.12
CA ALA A 84 13.24 -1.03 -10.57
C ALA A 84 12.60 -2.29 -11.14
N ASP A 85 12.66 -2.51 -12.46
CA ASP A 85 12.10 -3.70 -13.10
C ASP A 85 12.82 -4.99 -12.69
N ALA A 86 14.16 -4.94 -12.60
CA ALA A 86 14.96 -6.08 -12.14
C ALA A 86 14.64 -6.44 -10.68
N LEU A 87 14.50 -5.44 -9.80
CA LEU A 87 14.16 -5.63 -8.41
C LEU A 87 12.71 -6.13 -8.23
N ASP A 88 11.76 -5.59 -8.99
CA ASP A 88 10.36 -6.08 -9.00
C ASP A 88 10.30 -7.57 -9.33
N THR A 89 11.00 -7.96 -10.40
CA THR A 89 11.07 -9.35 -10.85
C THR A 89 11.66 -10.24 -9.77
N ALA A 90 12.81 -9.86 -9.21
CA ALA A 90 13.50 -10.64 -8.19
C ALA A 90 12.65 -10.82 -6.92
N LEU A 91 11.99 -9.75 -6.45
CA LEU A 91 11.12 -9.80 -5.27
C LEU A 91 9.88 -10.67 -5.50
N ASN A 92 9.21 -10.51 -6.64
CA ASN A 92 8.05 -11.33 -6.97
C ASN A 92 8.41 -12.82 -7.05
N MET A 93 9.58 -13.16 -7.61
CA MET A 93 10.08 -14.54 -7.64
C MET A 93 10.39 -15.06 -6.23
N ALA A 94 11.16 -14.31 -5.43
CA ALA A 94 11.58 -14.74 -4.10
C ALA A 94 10.41 -14.94 -3.13
N ILE A 95 9.37 -14.11 -3.23
CA ILE A 95 8.17 -14.23 -2.37
C ILE A 95 7.30 -15.40 -2.85
N SER A 96 7.13 -15.57 -4.16
CA SER A 96 6.28 -16.63 -4.73
C SER A 96 6.87 -18.04 -4.57
N GLN A 97 8.17 -18.17 -4.28
CA GLN A 97 8.79 -19.44 -3.91
C GLN A 97 8.26 -20.00 -2.58
N ARG A 98 7.57 -19.18 -1.76
CA ARG A 98 6.90 -19.66 -0.56
C ARG A 98 5.54 -20.25 -0.96
N PRO A 99 5.30 -21.55 -0.77
CA PRO A 99 4.05 -22.16 -1.17
C PRO A 99 2.89 -21.54 -0.39
N ASN A 100 1.92 -21.03 -1.13
CA ASN A 100 0.65 -20.59 -0.56
C ASN A 100 -0.07 -21.82 0.00
N ALA A 101 -0.57 -21.74 1.23
CA ALA A 101 -1.34 -22.82 1.86
C ALA A 101 -2.52 -23.33 1.01
N ASN A 102 -3.00 -22.53 0.05
CA ASN A 102 -4.19 -22.81 -0.77
C ASN A 102 -3.91 -22.95 -2.27
N GLY A 103 -2.64 -23.05 -2.71
CA GLY A 103 -2.27 -23.33 -4.11
C GLY A 103 -2.71 -22.30 -5.17
N ARG A 104 -3.34 -21.19 -4.78
CA ARG A 104 -3.73 -20.11 -5.71
C ARG A 104 -2.48 -19.36 -6.19
N PRO A 105 -2.41 -18.95 -7.47
CA PRO A 105 -1.35 -18.07 -7.93
C PRO A 105 -1.36 -16.77 -7.11
N THR A 106 -0.21 -16.40 -6.54
CA THR A 106 -0.05 -15.08 -5.94
C THR A 106 -0.12 -14.05 -7.06
N GLY A 107 -0.94 -13.02 -6.89
CA GLY A 107 -0.81 -11.81 -7.71
C GLY A 107 0.54 -11.12 -7.46
N PRO A 108 0.82 -9.98 -8.11
CA PRO A 108 2.01 -9.20 -7.82
C PRO A 108 2.08 -8.84 -6.34
N HIS A 109 3.24 -9.05 -5.73
CA HIS A 109 3.53 -8.70 -4.33
C HIS A 109 4.04 -7.27 -4.19
N VAL A 110 4.67 -6.76 -5.24
CA VAL A 110 5.18 -5.40 -5.33
C VAL A 110 4.23 -4.60 -6.23
N HIS A 111 3.78 -3.45 -5.74
CA HIS A 111 2.89 -2.58 -6.51
C HIS A 111 3.68 -1.63 -7.43
N ARG A 112 4.75 -1.03 -6.88
CA ARG A 112 5.61 -0.08 -7.58
C ARG A 112 6.94 0.06 -6.86
N ILE A 113 8.02 0.21 -7.62
CA ILE A 113 9.32 0.67 -7.15
C ILE A 113 9.55 2.07 -7.72
N LYS A 114 10.09 2.99 -6.92
CA LYS A 114 10.34 4.36 -7.34
C LYS A 114 11.63 4.86 -6.71
N VAL A 115 12.49 5.46 -7.53
CA VAL A 115 13.67 6.18 -7.05
C VAL A 115 13.24 7.53 -6.50
N VAL A 116 13.69 7.84 -5.31
CA VAL A 116 13.41 9.10 -4.61
C VAL A 116 14.69 9.64 -4.00
N LYS A 117 14.78 10.96 -3.81
CA LYS A 117 15.87 11.58 -3.06
C LYS A 117 15.53 11.54 -1.58
N GLY A 118 16.44 10.99 -0.77
CA GLY A 118 16.39 11.06 0.69
C GLY A 118 16.98 12.36 1.22
N LEU A 119 16.75 12.64 2.51
CA LEU A 119 17.40 13.69 3.28
C LEU A 119 18.67 13.14 3.95
#